data_AF-A0A9P9DIS7-F1
#
_entry.id   AF-A0A9P9DIS7-F1
#
_cell.length_a   1.000
_cell.length_b   1.000
_cell.length_c   1.000
_cell.angle_alpha   90.00
_cell.angle_beta   90.00
_cell.angle_gamma   90.00
#
_symmetry.space_group_name_H-M   'P 1'
#
loop_
_entity.id
_entity.type
_entity.pdbx_description
1 polymer ?
#
loop_
_entity_poly.entity_id
_entity_poly.type
_entity_poly.pdbx_seq_one_letter_code
_entity_poly.pdbx_strand_id
1 'polypeptide(L)'
;MRVLSFFLVALTAFSAAEGCKCIIAGRSDPTGTRVCCDNQGVRGRFQFGDDCAASSISGSLSAFSTCCRGYGSSRGGGRSDCNCPAGC
;
A
#
# COMPACT_ATOMS: atom_id res chain seq x y z
N MET A 1 11.06 -26.29 -38.96
CA MET A 1 11.48 -25.09 -38.20
C MET A 1 10.54 -24.96 -37.01
N ARG A 2 11.00 -25.32 -35.80
CA ARG A 2 10.20 -25.27 -34.57
C ARG A 2 10.26 -23.83 -34.03
N VAL A 3 9.22 -23.05 -34.27
CA VAL A 3 9.01 -21.76 -33.61
C VAL A 3 8.53 -22.03 -32.18
N LEU A 4 9.48 -22.07 -31.24
CA LEU A 4 9.18 -22.01 -29.81
C LEU A 4 9.00 -20.53 -29.42
N SER A 5 7.80 -20.01 -29.63
CA SER A 5 7.39 -18.72 -29.09
C SER A 5 7.02 -18.89 -27.61
N PHE A 6 7.98 -18.64 -26.72
CA PHE A 6 7.71 -18.46 -25.29
C PHE A 6 7.08 -17.08 -25.07
N PHE A 7 5.75 -17.00 -25.11
CA PHE A 7 5.02 -15.84 -24.59
C PHE A 7 5.04 -15.88 -23.06
N LEU A 8 5.98 -15.15 -22.44
CA LEU A 8 5.94 -14.82 -21.02
C LEU A 8 4.86 -13.76 -20.79
N VAL A 9 3.65 -14.20 -20.45
CA VAL A 9 2.59 -13.31 -19.97
C VAL A 9 2.91 -12.94 -18.52
N ALA A 10 3.51 -11.77 -18.32
CA ALA A 10 3.63 -11.17 -17.00
C ALA A 10 2.25 -10.66 -16.57
N LEU A 11 1.52 -11.46 -15.79
CA LEU A 11 0.33 -11.02 -15.06
C LEU A 11 0.80 -10.08 -13.94
N THR A 12 0.94 -8.79 -14.24
CA THR A 12 0.98 -7.78 -13.17
C THR A 12 -0.42 -7.70 -12.58
N ALA A 13 -0.58 -8.28 -11.39
CA ALA A 13 -1.79 -8.16 -10.61
C ALA A 13 -1.97 -6.70 -10.18
N PHE A 14 -2.46 -5.85 -11.09
CA PHE A 14 -3.09 -4.59 -10.75
C PHE A 14 -4.42 -4.91 -10.08
N SER A 15 -4.34 -5.33 -8.81
CA SER A 15 -5.49 -5.26 -7.92
C SER A 15 -5.77 -3.77 -7.77
N ALA A 16 -6.82 -3.28 -8.42
CA ALA A 16 -7.39 -1.97 -8.17
C ALA A 16 -7.91 -1.96 -6.72
N ALA A 17 -7.00 -1.77 -5.77
CA ALA A 17 -7.36 -1.50 -4.39
C ALA A 17 -7.91 -0.07 -4.38
N GLU A 18 -9.19 0.06 -4.10
CA GLU A 18 -9.89 1.34 -3.97
C GLU A 18 -9.47 2.01 -2.63
N GLY A 19 -8.16 2.28 -2.46
CA GLY A 19 -7.57 2.85 -1.24
C GLY A 19 -6.63 1.91 -0.48
N CYS A 20 -5.63 2.49 0.19
CA CYS A 20 -4.67 1.83 1.07
C CYS A 20 -4.92 2.25 2.51
N LYS A 21 -4.83 1.28 3.43
CA LYS A 21 -5.04 1.42 4.87
C LYS A 21 -3.85 0.88 5.65
N CYS A 22 -3.60 1.49 6.80
CA CYS A 22 -2.79 0.86 7.83
C CYS A 22 -3.63 -0.14 8.60
N ILE A 23 -3.13 -1.36 8.70
CA ILE A 23 -3.65 -2.44 9.54
C ILE A 23 -2.76 -2.55 10.77
N ILE A 24 -3.28 -2.19 11.94
CA ILE A 24 -2.58 -2.21 13.23
C ILE A 24 -3.20 -3.28 14.12
N ALA A 25 -2.38 -4.16 14.70
CA ALA A 25 -2.85 -5.30 15.49
C ALA A 25 -3.95 -6.13 14.77
N GLY A 26 -3.86 -6.24 13.45
CA GLY A 26 -4.81 -6.98 12.62
C GLY A 26 -6.12 -6.24 12.29
N ARG A 27 -6.29 -4.98 12.70
CA ARG A 27 -7.49 -4.18 12.42
C ARG A 27 -7.15 -2.94 11.60
N SER A 28 -8.08 -2.50 10.76
CA SER A 28 -7.94 -1.21 10.07
C SER A 28 -7.84 -0.09 11.09
N ASP A 29 -6.90 0.83 10.87
CA ASP A 29 -6.65 1.99 11.72
C ASP A 29 -6.75 3.28 10.87
N PRO A 30 -7.92 3.96 10.87
CA PRO A 30 -8.15 5.16 10.06
C PRO A 30 -7.25 6.32 10.44
N THR A 31 -6.90 6.45 11.73
CA THR A 31 -6.03 7.51 12.23
C THR A 31 -4.62 7.35 11.70
N GLY A 32 -4.04 6.16 11.81
CA GLY A 32 -2.75 5.78 11.25
C GLY A 32 -2.76 5.88 9.73
N THR A 33 -3.84 5.46 9.09
CA THR A 33 -4.02 5.63 7.63
C THR A 33 -3.96 7.09 7.23
N ARG A 34 -4.67 7.99 7.92
CA ARG A 34 -4.61 9.42 7.66
C ARG A 34 -3.21 9.98 7.87
N VAL A 35 -2.61 9.72 9.03
CA VAL A 35 -1.25 10.17 9.36
C VAL A 35 -0.23 9.72 8.30
N CYS A 36 -0.33 8.48 7.83
CA CYS A 36 0.57 7.94 6.82
C CYS A 36 0.23 8.40 5.41
N CYS A 37 -1.03 8.69 5.10
CA CYS A 37 -1.43 9.24 3.81
C CYS A 37 -0.93 10.69 3.64
N ASP A 38 -1.05 11.51 4.68
CA ASP A 38 -0.61 12.91 4.71
C ASP A 38 0.91 13.07 4.92
N ASN A 39 1.62 11.97 5.19
CA ASN A 39 3.06 12.00 5.44
C ASN A 39 3.81 12.64 4.25
N GLN A 40 4.85 13.43 4.52
CA GLN A 40 5.63 14.13 3.50
C GLN A 40 6.25 13.21 2.43
N GLY A 41 6.54 11.94 2.76
CA GLY A 41 7.02 10.95 1.80
C GLY A 41 5.93 10.27 0.95
N VAL A 42 4.66 10.49 1.29
CA VAL A 42 3.49 9.87 0.65
C VAL A 42 2.65 10.91 -0.08
N ARG A 43 2.23 11.98 0.62
CA ARG A 43 1.40 13.08 0.10
C ARG A 43 0.19 12.59 -0.69
N GLY A 44 -0.43 11.53 -0.18
CA GLY A 44 -1.59 10.91 -0.76
C GLY A 44 -2.87 11.70 -0.51
N ARG A 45 -3.96 11.23 -1.09
CA ARG A 45 -5.30 11.77 -0.90
C ARG A 45 -6.10 10.86 0.02
N PHE A 46 -6.36 11.32 1.24
CA PHE A 46 -7.25 10.62 2.15
C PHE A 46 -8.72 10.79 1.71
N GLN A 47 -9.47 9.70 1.65
CA GLN A 47 -10.85 9.65 1.17
C GLN A 47 -11.68 8.59 1.90
N PHE A 48 -13.00 8.66 1.75
CA PHE A 48 -13.99 7.71 2.28
C PHE A 48 -13.97 7.43 3.79
N GLY A 49 -13.17 8.16 4.57
CA GLY A 49 -13.17 8.11 6.03
C GLY A 49 -12.07 7.22 6.63
N ASP A 50 -11.45 6.37 5.84
CA ASP A 50 -10.39 5.45 6.29
C ASP A 50 -9.41 5.03 5.18
N ASP A 51 -9.50 5.59 3.96
CA ASP A 51 -8.73 5.16 2.79
C ASP A 51 -7.73 6.22 2.33
N CYS A 52 -6.52 5.79 1.97
CA CYS A 52 -5.58 6.60 1.20
C CYS A 52 -5.65 6.20 -0.28
N ALA A 53 -6.13 7.07 -1.17
CA ALA A 53 -6.39 6.73 -2.57
C ALA A 53 -5.17 6.10 -3.25
N ALA A 54 -5.25 4.84 -3.67
CA ALA A 54 -4.10 4.11 -4.23
C ALA A 54 -3.51 4.83 -5.46
N SER A 55 -4.36 5.43 -6.30
CA SER A 55 -3.93 6.27 -7.44
C SER A 55 -3.06 7.46 -7.03
N SER A 56 -3.22 8.00 -5.83
CA SER A 56 -2.46 9.15 -5.34
C SER A 56 -1.11 8.77 -4.72
N ILE A 57 -0.91 7.49 -4.40
CA ILE A 57 0.28 6.99 -3.69
C ILE A 57 1.00 5.86 -4.43
N SER A 58 0.66 5.61 -5.70
CA SER A 58 1.25 4.53 -6.50
C SER A 58 2.78 4.63 -6.59
N GLY A 59 3.35 5.84 -6.60
CA GLY A 59 4.79 6.10 -6.54
C GLY A 59 5.40 6.07 -5.12
N SER A 60 4.57 5.96 -4.09
CA SER A 60 4.96 6.08 -2.68
C SER A 60 4.45 4.92 -1.80
N LEU A 61 4.08 3.79 -2.40
CA LEU A 61 3.58 2.61 -1.67
C LEU A 61 4.58 2.10 -0.62
N SER A 62 5.88 2.12 -0.92
CA SER A 62 6.94 1.75 0.03
C SER A 62 7.03 2.71 1.21
N ALA A 63 6.88 4.01 0.97
CA ALA A 63 6.86 5.02 2.03
C ALA A 63 5.62 4.88 2.92
N PHE A 64 4.45 4.62 2.32
CA PHE A 64 3.21 4.39 3.05
C PHE A 64 3.30 3.12 3.92
N SER A 65 3.77 2.00 3.35
CA SER A 65 4.00 0.76 4.08
C SER A 65 4.97 0.95 5.26
N THR A 66 6.08 1.65 5.04
CA THR A 66 7.07 1.97 6.07
C THR A 66 6.45 2.80 7.20
N CYS A 67 5.62 3.79 6.84
CA CYS A 67 4.91 4.59 7.83
C CYS A 67 3.95 3.73 8.66
N CYS A 68 3.13 2.86 8.04
CA CYS A 68 2.21 1.99 8.78
C CYS A 68 2.96 1.05 9.75
N ARG A 69 4.11 0.51 9.32
CA ARG A 69 4.99 -0.30 10.19
C ARG A 69 5.47 0.51 11.39
N GLY A 70 6.04 1.70 11.15
CA GLY A 70 6.53 2.58 12.21
C GLY A 70 5.43 3.02 13.18
N TYR A 71 4.25 3.39 12.66
CA TYR A 71 3.08 3.77 13.45
C TYR A 71 2.59 2.61 14.32
N GLY A 72 2.64 1.37 13.81
CA GLY A 72 2.19 0.18 14.51
C GLY A 72 3.20 -0.47 15.44
N SER A 73 4.49 -0.12 15.39
CA SER A 73 5.56 -0.79 16.14
C SER A 73 5.29 -0.88 17.65
N SER A 74 4.72 0.16 18.26
CA SER A 74 4.36 0.18 19.68
C SER A 74 2.94 -0.31 19.99
N ARG A 75 2.17 -0.71 18.96
CA ARG A 75 0.73 -1.00 19.03
C ARG A 75 0.38 -2.43 18.61
N GLY A 76 1.32 -3.36 18.70
CA GLY A 76 1.12 -4.76 18.29
C GLY A 76 1.43 -5.04 16.82
N GLY A 77 2.18 -4.14 16.15
CA GLY A 77 2.61 -4.27 14.76
C GLY A 77 1.65 -3.59 13.79
N GLY A 78 2.23 -3.01 12.73
CA GLY A 78 1.50 -2.33 11.67
C GLY A 78 1.94 -2.77 10.28
N ARG A 79 1.01 -2.86 9.34
CA ARG A 79 1.28 -3.14 7.92
C ARG A 79 0.31 -2.36 7.03
N SER A 80 0.71 -2.07 5.79
CA SER A 80 -0.23 -1.62 4.76
C SER A 80 -1.01 -2.81 4.21
N ASP A 81 -2.30 -2.66 3.88
CA ASP A 81 -3.04 -3.69 3.13
C ASP A 81 -2.80 -3.63 1.60
N CYS A 82 -2.32 -2.48 1.09
CA CYS A 82 -1.89 -2.38 -0.29
C CYS A 82 -0.64 -3.25 -0.56
N ASN A 83 -0.67 -3.94 -1.70
CA ASN A 83 0.47 -4.69 -2.21
C ASN A 83 1.61 -3.73 -2.56
N CYS A 84 2.69 -3.85 -1.81
CA CYS A 84 3.93 -3.15 -2.10
C CYS A 84 4.78 -4.02 -3.05
N PRO A 85 5.41 -3.45 -4.10
CA PRO A 85 6.38 -4.20 -4.90
C PRO A 85 7.52 -4.74 -4.01
N ALA A 86 8.20 -5.79 -4.46
CA ALA A 86 9.21 -6.49 -3.67
C ALA A 86 10.26 -5.51 -3.09
N GLY A 87 10.41 -5.49 -1.76
CA GLY A 87 11.35 -4.61 -1.05
C GLY A 87 10.75 -3.72 0.05
N CYS A 88 9.48 -3.90 0.39
CA CYS A 88 8.83 -3.35 1.59
C CYS A 88 8.67 -4.46 2.65
#